data_AF-T0ZHU2-F1
#
_entry.id   AF-T0ZHU2-F1
#
_cell.length_a   1.000
_cell.length_b   1.000
_cell.length_c   1.000
_cell.angle_alpha   90.00
_cell.angle_beta   90.00
_cell.angle_gamma   90.00
#
_symmetry.space_group_name_H-M   'P 1'
#
loop_
_entity.id
_entity.type
_entity.pdbx_description
1 polymer ?
#
loop_
_entity_poly.entity_id
_entity_poly.type
_entity_poly.pdbx_seq_one_letter_code
_entity_poly.pdbx_strand_id
1 'polypeptide(L)'
;PLDLIDQSGNVLDKENRGNTPVALDYKKMANNVPVETRVRNTYTTTSILEAERTILGIVDESLAGPALAPKVDEAYIAEAIATKERRGGVMFSSEQLAFMRGTLSSGRSVELVRGVAGAGKTTQLEVVSSAFKRAGYSVIGCSPTGVAADNLRRGARIDSHTLASLALQVESNG
;
A
#
# COMPACT_ATOMS: atom_id res chain seq x y z
N PRO A 1 -19.30 19.20 1.62
CA PRO A 1 -19.40 18.22 0.51
C PRO A 1 -19.13 18.93 -0.82
N LEU A 2 -18.22 18.41 -1.64
CA LEU A 2 -18.03 18.93 -3.00
C LEU A 2 -19.18 18.44 -3.86
N ASP A 3 -19.96 19.37 -4.42
CA ASP A 3 -20.98 19.06 -5.41
C ASP A 3 -20.30 18.49 -6.65
N LEU A 4 -20.66 17.24 -6.99
CA LEU A 4 -20.14 16.56 -8.18
C LEU A 4 -20.94 17.01 -9.39
N ILE A 5 -20.24 17.48 -10.41
CA ILE A 5 -20.84 18.08 -11.61
C ILE A 5 -20.51 17.20 -12.82
N ASP A 6 -21.51 16.89 -13.64
CA ASP A 6 -21.34 16.16 -14.90
C ASP A 6 -20.63 16.99 -15.99
N GLN A 7 -20.40 16.39 -17.16
CA GLN A 7 -19.76 17.09 -18.29
C GLN A 7 -20.58 18.26 -18.85
N SER A 8 -21.86 18.33 -18.53
CA SER A 8 -22.81 19.35 -18.98
C SER A 8 -23.01 20.46 -17.94
N GLY A 9 -22.36 20.39 -16.78
CA GLY A 9 -22.47 21.40 -15.73
C GLY A 9 -23.60 21.15 -14.71
N ASN A 10 -24.24 19.97 -14.73
CA ASN A 10 -25.33 19.64 -13.82
C ASN A 10 -24.82 18.94 -12.55
N VAL A 11 -25.42 19.27 -11.41
CA VAL A 11 -25.14 18.59 -10.13
C VAL A 11 -25.70 17.17 -10.16
N LEU A 12 -24.88 16.18 -9.83
CA LEU A 12 -25.27 14.77 -9.79
C LEU A 12 -26.02 14.42 -8.50
N ASP A 13 -27.21 13.85 -8.65
CA ASP A 13 -27.99 13.26 -7.56
C ASP A 13 -27.38 11.92 -7.08
N LYS A 14 -27.69 11.50 -5.84
CA LYS A 14 -27.09 10.33 -5.18
C LYS A 14 -27.30 9.01 -5.93
N GLU A 15 -28.39 8.88 -6.70
CA GLU A 15 -28.80 7.63 -7.34
C GLU A 15 -28.10 7.36 -8.69
N ASN A 16 -27.48 8.36 -9.32
CA ASN A 16 -26.96 8.26 -10.70
C ASN A 16 -25.42 8.29 -10.78
N ARG A 17 -24.75 7.73 -9.78
CA ARG A 17 -23.31 7.87 -9.59
C ARG A 17 -22.46 6.90 -10.43
N GLY A 18 -22.92 5.67 -10.65
CA GLY A 18 -22.10 4.62 -11.27
C GLY A 18 -21.58 4.96 -12.67
N ASN A 19 -20.26 5.09 -12.81
CA ASN A 19 -19.52 5.43 -14.05
C ASN A 19 -19.76 6.83 -14.64
N THR A 20 -20.48 7.71 -13.96
CA THR A 20 -20.76 9.06 -14.47
C THR A 20 -19.50 9.92 -14.45
N PRO A 21 -19.07 10.48 -15.60
CA PRO A 21 -17.91 11.36 -15.65
C PRO A 21 -18.18 12.66 -14.88
N VAL A 22 -17.26 13.03 -13.98
CA VAL A 22 -17.29 14.24 -13.16
C VAL A 22 -16.02 15.05 -13.36
N ALA A 23 -16.17 16.38 -13.36
CA ALA A 23 -15.03 17.30 -13.47
C ALA A 23 -14.27 17.41 -12.13
N LEU A 24 -12.93 17.32 -12.19
CA LEU A 24 -12.05 17.50 -11.04
C LEU A 24 -11.56 18.94 -10.95
N ASP A 25 -11.86 19.63 -9.84
CA ASP A 25 -11.21 20.88 -9.46
C ASP A 25 -10.22 20.63 -8.31
N TYR A 26 -9.00 20.21 -8.67
CA TYR A 26 -7.94 19.92 -7.70
C TYR A 26 -7.55 21.13 -6.83
N LYS A 27 -7.84 22.37 -7.25
CA LYS A 27 -7.56 23.57 -6.44
C LYS A 27 -8.39 23.61 -5.16
N LYS A 28 -9.57 22.98 -5.14
CA LYS A 28 -10.43 22.90 -3.94
C LYS A 28 -10.11 21.69 -3.05
N MET A 29 -9.37 20.70 -3.55
CA MET A 29 -9.02 19.48 -2.81
C MET A 29 -7.61 19.53 -2.20
N ALA A 30 -6.68 20.29 -2.78
CA ALA A 30 -5.32 20.41 -2.28
C ALA A 30 -5.25 21.41 -1.11
N ASN A 31 -5.43 20.93 0.11
CA ASN A 31 -5.04 21.65 1.32
C ASN A 31 -3.50 21.76 1.38
N ASN A 32 -2.94 22.80 0.75
CA ASN A 32 -1.52 23.21 0.83
C ASN A 32 -0.46 22.27 0.21
N VAL A 33 -0.81 21.39 -0.73
CA VAL A 33 0.19 20.65 -1.53
C VAL A 33 0.44 21.39 -2.86
N PRO A 34 1.69 21.74 -3.22
CA PRO A 34 1.98 22.34 -4.53
C PRO A 34 1.74 21.32 -5.64
N VAL A 35 0.65 21.47 -6.39
CA VAL A 35 0.35 20.66 -7.58
C VAL A 35 0.70 21.45 -8.84
N GLU A 36 1.73 21.04 -9.57
CA GLU A 36 2.10 21.63 -10.86
C GLU A 36 1.01 21.29 -11.90
N THR A 37 0.04 22.19 -12.09
CA THR A 37 -1.18 21.89 -12.86
C THR A 37 -1.01 22.31 -14.32
N ARG A 38 -0.76 21.35 -15.23
CA ARG A 38 -1.16 21.53 -16.63
C ARG A 38 -2.69 21.47 -16.67
N VAL A 39 -3.36 22.59 -16.95
CA VAL A 39 -4.83 22.65 -17.03
C VAL A 39 -5.30 21.84 -18.25
N ARG A 40 -5.54 20.55 -18.04
CA ARG A 40 -6.39 19.71 -18.89
C ARG A 40 -7.71 19.55 -18.14
N ASN A 41 -8.84 19.67 -18.84
CA ASN A 41 -10.13 19.27 -18.27
C ASN A 41 -10.03 17.80 -17.87
N THR A 42 -9.88 17.56 -16.57
CA THR A 42 -9.65 16.22 -16.02
C THR A 42 -11.01 15.69 -15.58
N TYR A 43 -11.47 14.66 -16.27
CA TYR A 43 -12.70 13.95 -15.93
C TYR A 43 -12.33 12.64 -15.23
N THR A 44 -13.11 12.25 -14.24
CA THR A 44 -13.02 10.95 -13.56
C THR A 44 -14.41 10.38 -13.36
N THR A 45 -14.57 9.19 -12.82
CA THR A 45 -15.89 8.68 -12.40
C THR A 45 -16.08 8.87 -10.91
N THR A 46 -17.34 8.94 -10.48
CA THR A 46 -17.64 8.98 -9.03
C THR A 46 -17.05 7.78 -8.29
N SER A 47 -17.03 6.60 -8.93
CA SER A 47 -16.47 5.37 -8.36
C SER A 47 -14.97 5.48 -8.09
N ILE A 48 -14.22 6.17 -8.94
CA ILE A 48 -12.79 6.45 -8.71
C ILE A 48 -12.62 7.41 -7.53
N LEU A 49 -13.45 8.44 -7.42
CA LEU A 49 -13.40 9.38 -6.28
C LEU A 49 -13.77 8.71 -4.96
N GLU A 50 -14.74 7.81 -4.97
CA GLU A 50 -15.14 7.04 -3.79
C GLU A 50 -14.02 6.08 -3.37
N ALA A 51 -13.37 5.40 -4.33
CA ALA A 51 -12.20 4.58 -4.06
C ALA A 51 -11.02 5.42 -3.50
N GLU A 52 -10.75 6.59 -4.07
CA GLU A 52 -9.69 7.49 -3.59
C GLU A 52 -9.94 7.96 -2.15
N ARG A 53 -11.16 8.41 -1.84
CA ARG A 53 -11.54 8.80 -0.48
C ARG A 53 -11.41 7.65 0.52
N THR A 54 -11.77 6.45 0.09
CA THR A 54 -11.64 5.24 0.92
C THR A 54 -10.17 4.96 1.24
N ILE A 55 -9.29 4.99 0.23
CA ILE A 55 -7.84 4.79 0.41
C ILE A 55 -7.25 5.87 1.33
N LEU A 56 -7.59 7.14 1.12
CA LEU A 56 -7.10 8.25 1.93
C LEU A 56 -7.55 8.12 3.39
N GLY A 57 -8.81 7.77 3.64
CA GLY A 57 -9.32 7.54 5.01
C GLY A 57 -8.54 6.44 5.74
N ILE A 58 -8.25 5.32 5.08
CA ILE A 58 -7.45 4.22 5.65
C ILE A 58 -6.01 4.69 5.98
N VAL A 59 -5.41 5.49 5.10
CA VAL A 59 -4.06 6.03 5.33
C VAL A 59 -4.04 7.03 6.48
N ASP A 60 -5.00 7.95 6.53
CA ASP A 60 -5.12 8.94 7.60
C ASP A 60 -5.30 8.25 8.96
N GLU A 61 -6.16 7.23 9.02
CA GLU A 61 -6.33 6.40 10.22
C GLU A 61 -5.05 5.64 10.58
N SER A 62 -4.31 5.12 9.60
CA SER A 62 -3.02 4.46 9.85
C SER A 62 -1.95 5.41 10.39
N LEU A 63 -2.01 6.70 10.06
CA LEU A 63 -1.01 7.70 10.43
C LEU A 63 -1.33 8.38 11.77
N ALA A 64 -2.60 8.70 12.01
CA ALA A 64 -3.05 9.47 13.17
C ALA A 64 -3.78 8.61 14.23
N GLY A 65 -4.22 7.41 13.86
CA GLY A 65 -4.93 6.50 14.74
C GLY A 65 -4.04 5.72 15.70
N PRO A 66 -4.64 4.89 16.57
CA PRO A 66 -3.89 4.01 17.46
C PRO A 66 -3.03 3.01 16.67
N ALA A 67 -1.92 2.57 17.26
CA ALA A 67 -1.07 1.53 16.67
C ALA A 67 -1.79 0.17 16.73
N LEU A 68 -2.57 -0.13 15.69
CA LEU A 68 -3.37 -1.35 15.59
C LEU A 68 -2.62 -2.52 14.93
N ALA A 69 -1.54 -2.24 14.20
CA ALA A 69 -0.77 -3.28 13.53
C ALA A 69 0.28 -3.91 14.46
N PRO A 70 0.64 -5.18 14.21
CA PRO A 70 1.74 -5.85 14.88
C PRO A 70 3.02 -5.02 14.97
N LYS A 71 3.61 -4.98 16.16
CA LYS A 71 5.00 -4.54 16.35
C LYS A 71 5.87 -5.76 16.62
N VAL A 72 7.04 -5.77 16.01
CA VAL A 72 8.02 -6.84 16.16
C VAL A 72 9.16 -6.36 17.06
N ASP A 73 9.56 -7.20 18.01
CA ASP A 73 10.69 -6.92 18.89
C ASP A 73 12.01 -6.84 18.11
N GLU A 74 12.90 -5.90 18.48
CA GLU A 74 14.18 -5.67 17.79
C GLU A 74 15.04 -6.95 17.74
N ALA A 75 14.92 -7.87 18.70
CA ALA A 75 15.63 -9.14 18.64
C ALA A 75 15.26 -9.95 17.39
N TYR A 76 13.97 -10.04 17.05
CA TYR A 76 13.52 -10.74 15.84
C TYR A 76 13.87 -9.98 14.55
N ILE A 77 13.85 -8.65 14.59
CA ILE A 77 14.25 -7.80 13.47
C ILE A 77 15.74 -8.00 13.16
N ALA A 78 16.59 -7.87 14.18
CA ALA A 78 18.04 -8.04 14.06
C ALA A 78 18.40 -9.46 13.59
N GLU A 79 17.73 -10.49 14.11
CA GLU A 79 17.97 -11.86 13.68
C GLU A 79 17.59 -12.09 12.20
N ALA A 80 16.47 -11.51 11.74
CA ALA A 80 16.04 -11.61 10.35
C ALA A 80 17.05 -10.93 9.41
N ILE A 81 17.52 -9.72 9.75
CA ILE A 81 18.55 -8.99 9.00
C ILE A 81 19.84 -9.81 8.95
N ALA A 82 20.39 -10.20 10.11
CA ALA A 82 21.64 -10.93 10.20
C ALA A 82 21.59 -12.30 9.52
N THR A 83 20.43 -12.97 9.51
CA THR A 83 20.23 -14.21 8.76
C THR A 83 20.31 -13.96 7.26
N LYS A 84 19.69 -12.88 6.77
CA LYS A 84 19.69 -12.56 5.35
C LYS A 84 21.05 -12.12 4.84
N GLU A 85 21.78 -11.32 5.61
CA GLU A 85 23.14 -10.90 5.26
C GLU A 85 24.09 -12.11 5.19
N ARG A 86 24.06 -13.00 6.20
CA ARG A 86 24.88 -14.22 6.21
C ARG A 86 24.57 -15.19 5.07
N ARG A 87 23.28 -15.47 4.81
CA ARG A 87 22.87 -16.46 3.80
C ARG A 87 22.92 -15.93 2.37
N GLY A 88 22.64 -14.63 2.20
CA GLY A 88 22.56 -13.99 0.90
C GLY A 88 23.86 -13.36 0.43
N GLY A 89 24.86 -13.19 1.31
CA GLY A 89 26.08 -12.45 0.98
C GLY A 89 25.80 -10.99 0.65
N VAL A 90 24.74 -10.42 1.23
CA VAL A 90 24.32 -9.03 1.01
C VAL A 90 24.63 -8.21 2.25
N MET A 91 24.90 -6.92 2.07
CA MET A 91 24.97 -5.93 3.14
C MET A 91 23.92 -4.86 2.83
N PHE A 92 23.06 -4.56 3.81
CA PHE A 92 22.02 -3.55 3.60
C PHE A 92 22.57 -2.14 3.82
N SER A 93 22.09 -1.20 3.01
CA SER A 93 22.39 0.22 3.27
C SER A 93 21.67 0.70 4.53
N SER A 94 22.14 1.82 5.10
CA SER A 94 21.47 2.47 6.24
C SER A 94 20.01 2.80 5.94
N GLU A 95 19.70 3.23 4.72
CA GLU A 95 18.33 3.51 4.27
C GLU A 95 17.45 2.25 4.26
N GLN A 96 17.97 1.13 3.73
CA GLN A 96 17.24 -0.14 3.72
C GLN A 96 17.01 -0.67 5.14
N LEU A 97 18.02 -0.56 6.01
CA LEU A 97 17.90 -0.93 7.43
C LEU A 97 16.86 -0.06 8.15
N ALA A 98 16.88 1.25 7.90
CA ALA A 98 15.91 2.18 8.48
C ALA A 98 14.48 1.87 8.01
N PHE A 99 14.31 1.57 6.72
CA PHE A 99 13.02 1.14 6.17
C PHE A 99 12.51 -0.14 6.84
N MET A 100 13.33 -1.18 6.92
CA MET A 100 12.91 -2.47 7.50
C MET A 100 12.59 -2.33 8.99
N ARG A 101 13.44 -1.67 9.78
CA ARG A 101 13.18 -1.41 11.20
C ARG A 101 11.95 -0.55 11.42
N GLY A 102 11.80 0.52 10.63
CA GLY A 102 10.64 1.41 10.70
C GLY A 102 9.33 0.65 10.46
N THR A 103 9.28 -0.12 9.37
CA THR A 103 8.11 -0.93 8.99
C THR A 103 7.72 -1.94 10.09
N LEU A 104 8.72 -2.57 10.72
CA LEU A 104 8.49 -3.63 11.71
C LEU A 104 8.16 -3.10 13.12
N SER A 105 8.44 -1.84 13.41
CA SER A 105 8.28 -1.24 14.75
C SER A 105 7.23 -0.13 14.84
N SER A 106 6.76 0.41 13.71
CA SER A 106 5.84 1.56 13.70
C SER A 106 4.49 1.25 14.33
N GLY A 107 3.95 0.04 14.09
CA GLY A 107 2.57 -0.33 14.43
C GLY A 107 1.51 0.32 13.52
N ARG A 108 1.93 0.90 12.39
CA ARG A 108 1.03 1.41 11.34
C ARG A 108 0.42 0.26 10.55
N SER A 109 -0.85 0.37 10.19
CA SER A 109 -1.54 -0.62 9.34
C SER A 109 -1.18 -0.49 7.86
N VAL A 110 -0.67 0.67 7.44
CA VAL A 110 -0.20 0.94 6.07
C VAL A 110 1.24 1.44 6.09
N GLU A 111 2.10 0.78 5.33
CA GLU A 111 3.49 1.17 5.10
C GLU A 111 3.78 1.18 3.59
N LEU A 112 4.51 2.21 3.14
CA LEU A 112 4.83 2.39 1.72
C LEU A 112 6.34 2.21 1.48
N VAL A 113 6.68 1.27 0.60
CA VAL A 113 8.05 1.07 0.14
C VAL A 113 8.21 1.69 -1.25
N ARG A 114 8.99 2.76 -1.35
CA ARG A 114 9.38 3.35 -2.63
C ARG A 114 10.84 3.02 -2.93
N GLY A 115 11.13 2.64 -4.17
CA GLY A 115 12.50 2.45 -4.62
C GLY A 115 12.56 2.20 -6.11
N VAL A 116 13.66 2.60 -6.75
CA VAL A 116 13.91 2.36 -8.17
C VAL A 116 13.99 0.86 -8.50
N ALA A 117 13.92 0.51 -9.78
CA ALA A 117 14.18 -0.86 -10.22
C ALA A 117 15.57 -1.31 -9.73
N GLY A 118 15.67 -2.55 -9.22
CA GLY A 118 16.93 -3.08 -8.69
C GLY A 118 17.31 -2.63 -7.27
N ALA A 119 16.56 -1.73 -6.61
CA ALA A 119 16.87 -1.25 -5.25
C ALA A 119 16.73 -2.31 -4.11
N GLY A 120 16.53 -3.58 -4.45
CA GLY A 120 16.42 -4.66 -3.47
C GLY A 120 15.10 -4.74 -2.69
N LYS A 121 14.01 -4.15 -3.19
CA LYS A 121 12.69 -4.14 -2.52
C LYS A 121 12.21 -5.55 -2.15
N THR A 122 12.31 -6.50 -3.07
CA THR A 122 11.92 -7.90 -2.83
C THR A 122 12.78 -8.55 -1.74
N THR A 123 14.08 -8.23 -1.71
CA THR A 123 14.99 -8.70 -0.66
C THR A 123 14.64 -8.11 0.71
N GLN A 124 14.28 -6.83 0.76
CA GLN A 124 13.82 -6.17 1.99
C GLN A 124 12.50 -6.79 2.47
N LEU A 125 11.56 -7.07 1.56
CA LEU A 125 10.30 -7.75 1.89
C LEU A 125 10.51 -9.17 2.44
N GLU A 126 11.54 -9.89 1.99
CA GLU A 126 11.90 -11.20 2.57
C GLU A 126 12.29 -11.08 4.04
N VAL A 127 13.10 -10.06 4.38
CA VAL A 127 13.51 -9.79 5.77
C VAL A 127 12.31 -9.40 6.63
N VAL A 128 11.49 -8.48 6.14
CA VAL A 128 10.27 -8.04 6.81
C VAL A 128 9.33 -9.22 7.06
N SER A 129 9.10 -10.06 6.04
CA SER A 129 8.30 -11.28 6.18
C SER A 129 8.91 -12.25 7.19
N SER A 130 10.23 -12.46 7.14
CA SER A 130 10.90 -13.34 8.10
C SER A 130 10.79 -12.84 9.53
N ALA A 131 10.86 -11.53 9.77
CA ALA A 131 10.75 -10.96 11.10
C ALA A 131 9.32 -11.14 11.66
N PHE A 132 8.29 -10.85 10.86
CA PHE A 132 6.90 -11.10 11.25
C PHE A 132 6.65 -12.59 11.56
N LYS A 133 7.13 -13.50 10.71
CA LYS A 133 7.00 -14.95 10.93
C LYS A 133 7.70 -15.41 12.21
N ARG A 134 8.89 -14.88 12.50
CA ARG A 134 9.63 -15.17 13.74
C ARG A 134 8.89 -14.69 14.99
N ALA A 135 8.15 -13.60 14.87
CA ALA A 135 7.28 -13.08 15.91
C ALA A 135 5.91 -13.78 15.99
N GLY A 136 5.69 -14.85 15.21
CA GLY A 136 4.47 -15.66 15.26
C GLY A 136 3.34 -15.19 14.34
N TYR A 137 3.56 -14.19 13.50
CA TYR A 137 2.55 -13.69 12.57
C TYR A 137 2.52 -14.49 11.26
N SER A 138 1.31 -14.61 10.69
CA SER A 138 1.14 -15.10 9.32
C SER A 138 1.35 -13.95 8.34
N VAL A 139 2.09 -14.20 7.26
CA VAL A 139 2.37 -13.21 6.22
C VAL A 139 1.87 -13.73 4.89
N ILE A 140 0.92 -13.01 4.31
CA ILE A 140 0.31 -13.30 3.01
C ILE A 140 0.68 -12.15 2.05
N GLY A 141 1.12 -12.51 0.85
CA GLY A 141 1.44 -11.56 -0.22
C GLY A 141 0.31 -11.49 -1.23
N CYS A 142 0.18 -10.35 -1.90
CA CYS A 142 -0.65 -10.26 -3.09
C CYS A 142 -0.05 -9.34 -4.14
N SER A 143 -0.46 -9.53 -5.40
CA SER A 143 -0.05 -8.69 -6.50
C SER A 143 -1.14 -8.60 -7.58
N PRO A 144 -1.17 -7.53 -8.43
CA PRO A 144 -2.17 -7.44 -9.49
C PRO A 144 -2.09 -8.57 -10.53
N THR A 145 -0.91 -9.15 -10.77
CA THR A 145 -0.70 -10.19 -11.78
C THR A 145 -0.12 -11.47 -11.20
N GLY A 146 -0.42 -12.60 -11.85
CA GLY A 146 0.10 -13.92 -11.44
C GLY A 146 1.63 -13.99 -11.49
N VAL A 147 2.25 -13.41 -12.53
CA VAL A 147 3.71 -13.34 -12.67
C VAL A 147 4.36 -12.55 -11.54
N ALA A 148 3.77 -11.43 -11.13
CA ALA A 148 4.30 -10.64 -10.03
C ALA A 148 4.11 -11.33 -8.67
N ALA A 149 2.99 -12.04 -8.47
CA ALA A 149 2.78 -12.90 -7.30
C ALA A 149 3.81 -14.06 -7.25
N ASP A 150 4.12 -14.68 -8.38
CA ASP A 150 5.20 -15.67 -8.50
C ASP A 150 6.57 -15.10 -8.13
N ASN A 151 6.85 -13.87 -8.55
CA ASN A 151 8.10 -13.19 -8.19
C ASN A 151 8.16 -12.89 -6.69
N LEU A 152 7.05 -12.55 -6.04
CA LEU A 152 7.00 -12.41 -4.58
C LEU A 152 7.22 -13.77 -3.88
N ARG A 153 6.59 -14.85 -4.35
CA ARG A 153 6.80 -16.21 -3.82
C ARG A 153 8.26 -16.63 -3.88
N ARG A 154 8.88 -16.51 -5.05
CA ARG A 154 10.28 -16.94 -5.25
C ARG A 154 11.28 -16.00 -4.59
N GLY A 155 11.08 -14.69 -4.76
CA GLY A 155 12.05 -13.67 -4.38
C GLY A 155 11.94 -13.23 -2.93
N ALA A 156 10.73 -13.12 -2.38
CA ALA A 156 10.50 -12.69 -0.99
C ALA A 156 10.11 -13.85 -0.06
N ARG A 157 9.91 -15.06 -0.58
CA ARG A 157 9.48 -16.25 0.20
C ARG A 157 8.19 -16.01 0.98
N ILE A 158 7.30 -15.22 0.37
CA ILE A 158 5.97 -14.92 0.88
C ILE A 158 4.98 -15.77 0.11
N ASP A 159 4.15 -16.55 0.79
CA ASP A 159 3.05 -17.20 0.10
C ASP A 159 2.11 -16.12 -0.43
N SER A 160 1.93 -16.09 -1.74
CA SER A 160 1.34 -14.93 -2.42
C SER A 160 0.22 -15.36 -3.34
N HIS A 161 -0.73 -14.47 -3.62
CA HIS A 161 -1.83 -14.70 -4.57
C HIS A 161 -2.00 -13.49 -5.51
N THR A 162 -2.86 -13.60 -6.52
CA THR A 162 -3.35 -12.38 -7.17
C THR A 162 -4.29 -11.67 -6.22
N LEU A 163 -4.39 -10.33 -6.32
CA LEU A 163 -5.32 -9.56 -5.49
C LEU A 163 -6.76 -10.06 -5.67
N ALA A 164 -7.16 -10.36 -6.91
CA ALA A 164 -8.48 -10.92 -7.20
C ALA A 164 -8.71 -12.28 -6.53
N SER A 165 -7.72 -13.19 -6.56
CA SER A 165 -7.83 -14.50 -5.90
C SER A 165 -7.91 -14.36 -4.38
N LEU A 166 -7.14 -13.45 -3.79
CA LEU A 166 -7.14 -13.24 -2.34
C LEU A 166 -8.47 -12.63 -1.88
N ALA A 167 -9.03 -11.67 -2.62
CA ALA A 167 -10.32 -11.06 -2.32
C ALA A 167 -11.44 -12.13 -2.25
N LEU A 168 -11.52 -13.01 -3.26
CA LEU A 168 -12.50 -14.10 -3.28
C LEU A 168 -12.34 -15.06 -2.09
N GLN A 169 -11.11 -15.35 -1.66
CA GLN A 169 -10.86 -16.20 -0.50
C GLN A 169 -11.31 -15.55 0.80
N VAL A 170 -11.06 -14.24 0.97
CA VAL A 170 -11.48 -13.50 2.16
C VAL A 170 -13.01 -13.40 2.23
N GLU A 171 -13.66 -13.13 1.10
CA GLU A 171 -15.13 -13.09 1.01
C GLU A 171 -15.78 -14.45 1.27
N SER A 172 -15.14 -15.55 0.89
CA SER A 172 -15.66 -16.91 1.10
C SER A 172 -15.45 -17.42 2.54
N ASN A 173 -14.56 -16.79 3.30
CA ASN A 173 -14.18 -17.20 4.66
C ASN A 173 -14.73 -16.26 5.76
N GLY A 174 -15.46 -15.20 5.39
CA GLY A 174 -16.14 -14.27 6.30
C GLY A 174 -17.62 -14.59 6.45
#